data_AF-A0A151ZES5-F1
#
_entry.id   AF-A0A151ZES5-F1
#
_cell.length_a   1.000
_cell.length_b   1.000
_cell.length_c   1.000
_cell.angle_alpha   90.00
_cell.angle_beta   90.00
_cell.angle_gamma   90.00
#
_symmetry.space_group_name_H-M   'P 1'
#
loop_
_entity.id
_entity.type
_entity.pdbx_description
1 polymer ?
#
loop_
_entity_poly.entity_id
_entity_poly.type
_entity_poly.pdbx_seq_one_letter_code
_entity_poly.pdbx_strand_id
1 'polypeptide(L)'
;MDIKKQLKIKIDSLNRLEKDFKLYQKEEKQQIEIVDSFKNNPEKDIYDVKKQEEILDESKAMILDALTRLVESIFNFSKFLEENSDKNDDSEIWKNSIDTIEKYFETYVNDQ
;
A
#
# COMPACT_ATOMS: atom_id res chain seq x y z
N MET A 1 -20.41 -18.97 0.42
CA MET A 1 -19.20 -18.88 1.26
C MET A 1 -19.57 -18.13 2.52
N ASP A 2 -19.17 -18.58 3.71
CA ASP A 2 -19.47 -17.92 4.99
C ASP A 2 -18.96 -16.46 5.00
N ILE A 3 -19.79 -15.52 5.50
CA ILE A 3 -19.50 -14.08 5.52
C ILE A 3 -18.27 -13.78 6.36
N LYS A 4 -18.13 -14.43 7.53
CA LYS A 4 -16.98 -14.23 8.43
C LYS A 4 -15.68 -14.65 7.76
N LYS A 5 -15.71 -15.76 7.01
CA LYS A 5 -14.57 -16.18 6.18
C LYS A 5 -14.22 -15.14 5.11
N GLN A 6 -15.20 -14.52 4.47
CA GLN A 6 -14.96 -13.48 3.47
C GLN A 6 -14.35 -12.21 4.09
N LEU A 7 -14.86 -11.77 5.24
CA LEU A 7 -14.30 -10.65 5.99
C LEU A 7 -12.83 -10.89 6.33
N LYS A 8 -12.50 -12.07 6.85
CA LYS A 8 -11.11 -12.44 7.16
C LYS A 8 -10.22 -12.36 5.93
N ILE A 9 -10.66 -12.92 4.79
CA ILE A 9 -9.89 -12.90 3.54
C ILE A 9 -9.62 -11.47 3.09
N LYS A 10 -10.60 -10.58 3.19
CA LYS A 10 -10.46 -9.17 2.79
C LYS A 10 -9.51 -8.40 3.70
N ILE A 11 -9.62 -8.58 5.03
CA ILE A 11 -8.66 -8.03 6.00
C ILE A 11 -7.23 -8.53 5.70
N ASP A 12 -7.06 -9.83 5.54
CA ASP A 12 -5.73 -10.43 5.25
C ASP A 12 -5.17 -9.93 3.91
N SER A 13 -6.02 -9.62 2.94
CA SER A 13 -5.62 -9.03 1.66
C SER A 13 -5.11 -7.60 1.82
N LEU A 14 -5.83 -6.76 2.56
CA LEU A 14 -5.40 -5.39 2.86
C LEU A 14 -4.06 -5.37 3.60
N ASN A 15 -3.91 -6.23 4.61
CA ASN A 15 -2.67 -6.35 5.39
C ASN A 15 -1.46 -6.75 4.51
N ARG A 16 -1.67 -7.54 3.46
CA ARG A 16 -0.60 -7.91 2.51
C ARG A 16 -0.25 -6.73 1.61
N LEU A 17 -1.25 -6.08 1.01
CA LEU A 17 -1.05 -4.92 0.14
C LEU A 17 -0.35 -3.77 0.89
N GLU A 18 -0.70 -3.54 2.15
CA GLU A 18 -0.03 -2.55 3.00
C GLU A 18 1.45 -2.88 3.23
N LYS A 19 1.77 -4.16 3.46
CA LYS A 19 3.15 -4.61 3.63
C LYS A 19 3.97 -4.42 2.36
N ASP A 20 3.38 -4.74 1.20
CA ASP A 20 4.03 -4.56 -0.09
C ASP A 20 4.29 -3.07 -0.34
N PHE A 21 3.28 -2.21 -0.13
CA PHE A 21 3.44 -0.75 -0.24
C PHE A 21 4.54 -0.22 0.68
N LYS A 22 4.55 -0.62 1.96
CA LYS A 22 5.58 -0.20 2.93
C LYS A 22 6.97 -0.72 2.58
N LEU A 23 7.07 -1.91 1.98
CA LEU A 23 8.33 -2.45 1.48
C LEU A 23 8.88 -1.57 0.36
N TYR A 24 8.05 -1.23 -0.63
CA TYR A 24 8.48 -0.36 -1.73
C TYR A 24 8.85 1.05 -1.26
N GLN A 25 8.13 1.63 -0.29
CA GLN A 25 8.54 2.89 0.34
C GLN A 25 9.91 2.81 1.02
N LYS A 26 10.27 1.66 1.59
CA LYS A 26 11.60 1.46 2.17
C LYS A 26 12.67 1.36 1.07
N GLU A 27 12.38 0.64 0.00
CA GLU A 27 13.29 0.48 -1.14
C GLU A 27 13.54 1.81 -1.86
N GLU A 28 12.52 2.65 -2.04
CA GLU A 28 12.69 4.01 -2.60
C GLU A 28 13.62 4.85 -1.73
N LYS A 29 13.43 4.86 -0.41
CA LYS A 29 14.33 5.59 0.50
C LYS A 29 15.78 5.16 0.36
N GLN A 30 16.02 3.85 0.28
CA GLN A 30 17.36 3.30 0.04
C GLN A 30 17.91 3.71 -1.33
N GLN A 31 17.06 3.73 -2.36
CA GLN A 31 17.47 4.15 -3.70
C GLN A 31 17.77 5.66 -3.78
N ILE A 32 17.06 6.50 -3.03
CA ILE A 32 17.38 7.93 -2.88
C ILE A 32 18.78 8.10 -2.29
N GLU A 33 19.10 7.38 -1.20
CA GLU A 33 20.43 7.41 -0.59
C GLU A 33 21.52 6.96 -1.57
N ILE A 34 21.24 5.95 -2.41
CA ILE A 34 22.16 5.49 -3.47
C ILE A 34 22.38 6.59 -4.50
N VAL A 35 21.32 7.21 -5.03
CA VAL A 35 21.42 8.30 -6.01
C VAL A 35 22.25 9.46 -5.43
N ASP A 36 22.00 9.86 -4.19
CA ASP A 36 22.74 10.92 -3.53
C ASP A 36 24.22 10.55 -3.33
N SER A 37 24.51 9.30 -2.97
CA SER A 37 25.90 8.82 -2.87
C SER A 37 26.63 8.87 -4.21
N PHE A 38 25.95 8.55 -5.32
CA PHE A 38 26.52 8.60 -6.67
C PHE A 38 26.79 10.05 -7.10
N LYS A 39 25.87 10.98 -6.81
CA LYS A 39 26.03 12.41 -7.10
C LYS A 39 27.22 13.04 -6.37
N ASN A 40 27.53 12.54 -5.17
CA ASN A 40 28.63 13.04 -4.33
C ASN A 40 29.96 12.31 -4.55
N ASN A 41 29.99 11.26 -5.37
CA ASN A 41 31.20 10.47 -5.60
C ASN A 41 31.96 10.99 -6.84
N PRO A 42 33.20 11.49 -6.69
CA PRO A 42 33.99 12.04 -7.81
C PRO A 42 34.40 10.98 -8.85
N GLU A 43 34.31 9.68 -8.54
CA GLU A 43 34.57 8.59 -9.49
C GLU A 43 33.36 8.24 -10.36
N LYS A 44 32.19 8.83 -10.09
CA LYS A 44 30.95 8.58 -10.85
C LYS A 44 30.73 9.66 -11.88
N ASP A 45 30.43 9.24 -13.10
CA ASP A 45 30.10 10.15 -14.18
C ASP A 45 28.58 10.41 -14.27
N ILE A 46 28.20 11.27 -15.22
CA ILE A 46 26.81 11.65 -15.45
C ILE A 46 25.95 10.44 -15.84
N TYR A 47 26.51 9.47 -16.56
CA TYR A 47 25.79 8.27 -17.00
C TYR A 47 25.52 7.34 -15.81
N ASP A 48 26.50 7.17 -14.92
CA ASP A 48 26.34 6.42 -13.67
C ASP A 48 25.22 6.99 -12.80
N VAL A 49 25.19 8.32 -12.62
CA VAL A 49 24.14 9.01 -11.84
C VAL A 49 22.79 8.82 -12.51
N LYS A 50 22.69 9.07 -13.82
CA LYS A 50 21.44 8.94 -14.58
C LYS A 50 20.87 7.52 -14.49
N LYS A 51 21.73 6.50 -14.51
CA LYS A 51 21.28 5.11 -14.36
C LYS A 51 20.62 4.86 -13.00
N GLN A 52 21.14 5.47 -11.93
CA GLN A 52 20.52 5.35 -10.60
C GLN A 52 19.21 6.14 -10.48
N GLU A 53 19.11 7.29 -11.17
CA GLU A 53 17.87 8.06 -11.25
C GLU A 53 16.77 7.30 -12.00
N GLU A 54 17.10 6.60 -13.10
CA GLU A 54 16.15 5.72 -13.80
C GLU A 54 15.61 4.62 -12.88
N ILE A 55 16.49 3.99 -12.09
CA ILE A 55 16.08 2.96 -11.10
C ILE A 55 15.19 3.56 -10.01
N LEU A 56 15.48 4.79 -9.57
CA LEU A 56 14.63 5.50 -8.61
C LEU A 56 13.23 5.78 -9.18
N ASP A 57 13.15 6.16 -10.45
CA ASP A 57 11.85 6.42 -11.10
C ASP A 57 11.04 5.12 -11.30
N GLU A 58 11.70 4.00 -11.59
CA GLU A 58 11.06 2.68 -11.58
C GLU A 58 10.53 2.32 -10.18
N SER A 59 11.29 2.59 -9.12
CA SER A 59 10.87 2.37 -7.73
C SER A 59 9.64 3.19 -7.36
N LYS A 60 9.59 4.48 -7.75
CA LYS A 60 8.43 5.35 -7.56
C LYS A 60 7.19 4.83 -8.29
N ALA A 61 7.36 4.31 -9.50
CA ALA A 61 6.25 3.72 -10.26
C ALA A 61 5.66 2.49 -9.54
N MET A 62 6.51 1.66 -8.91
CA MET A 62 6.05 0.52 -8.10
C MET A 62 5.28 0.95 -6.86
N ILE A 63 5.71 2.02 -6.18
CA ILE A 63 4.98 2.58 -5.03
C ILE A 63 3.59 3.05 -5.45
N LEU A 64 3.48 3.77 -6.56
CA LEU A 64 2.20 4.27 -7.06
C LEU A 64 1.24 3.12 -7.42
N ASP A 65 1.74 2.09 -8.09
CA ASP A 65 0.94 0.89 -8.40
C ASP A 65 0.47 0.16 -7.13
N ALA A 66 1.36 -0.02 -6.15
CA ALA A 66 1.02 -0.66 -4.89
C ALA A 66 -0.02 0.14 -4.09
N LEU A 67 0.12 1.47 -4.06
CA LEU A 67 -0.85 2.36 -3.43
C LEU A 67 -2.20 2.27 -4.13
N THR A 68 -2.22 2.30 -5.46
CA THR A 68 -3.45 2.19 -6.25
C THR A 68 -4.20 0.90 -5.92
N ARG A 69 -3.50 -0.25 -5.95
CA ARG A 69 -4.08 -1.55 -5.58
C ARG A 69 -4.59 -1.59 -4.14
N LEU A 70 -3.87 -0.96 -3.21
CA LEU A 70 -4.29 -0.86 -1.81
C LEU A 70 -5.58 -0.05 -1.69
N VAL A 71 -5.63 1.15 -2.28
CA VAL A 71 -6.79 2.05 -2.26
C VAL A 71 -8.01 1.40 -2.92
N GLU A 72 -7.84 0.77 -4.08
CA GLU A 72 -8.92 0.01 -4.72
C GLU A 72 -9.45 -1.11 -3.82
N SER A 73 -8.58 -1.85 -3.12
CA SER A 73 -9.00 -2.88 -2.18
C SER A 73 -9.71 -2.31 -0.96
N ILE A 74 -9.35 -1.11 -0.49
CA ILE A 74 -10.05 -0.41 0.61
C ILE A 74 -11.48 -0.09 0.18
N PHE A 75 -11.65 0.57 -0.96
CA PHE A 75 -12.98 0.90 -1.51
C PHE A 75 -13.83 -0.35 -1.76
N ASN A 76 -13.24 -1.39 -2.37
CA ASN A 76 -13.95 -2.64 -2.63
C ASN A 76 -14.39 -3.36 -1.35
N PHE A 77 -13.63 -3.26 -0.26
CA PHE A 77 -14.02 -3.88 1.01
C PHE A 77 -15.03 -3.01 1.77
N SER A 78 -14.91 -1.68 1.74
CA SER A 78 -15.95 -0.77 2.25
C SER A 78 -17.30 -1.01 1.56
N LYS A 79 -17.34 -1.00 0.24
CA LYS A 79 -18.55 -1.31 -0.53
C LYS A 79 -19.12 -2.69 -0.18
N PHE A 80 -18.26 -3.69 0.01
CA PHE A 80 -18.69 -5.02 0.43
C PHE A 80 -19.37 -5.01 1.81
N LEU A 81 -18.87 -4.23 2.77
CA LEU A 81 -19.50 -4.10 4.09
C LEU A 81 -20.86 -3.40 3.99
N GLU A 82 -20.97 -2.35 3.18
CA GLU A 82 -22.24 -1.65 2.93
C GLU A 82 -23.30 -2.58 2.31
N GLU A 83 -22.93 -3.28 1.24
CA GLU A 83 -23.81 -4.22 0.52
C GLU A 83 -24.25 -5.43 1.36
N ASN A 84 -23.56 -5.71 2.47
CA ASN A 84 -23.85 -6.83 3.36
C ASN A 84 -24.22 -6.36 4.78
N SER A 85 -24.54 -5.09 4.96
CA SER A 85 -24.86 -4.50 6.28
C SER A 85 -26.02 -5.21 6.99
N ASP A 86 -26.96 -5.79 6.23
CA ASP A 86 -28.06 -6.63 6.73
C ASP A 86 -27.58 -7.93 7.42
N LYS A 87 -26.33 -8.32 7.18
CA LYS A 87 -25.69 -9.52 7.76
C LYS A 87 -24.77 -9.18 8.92
N ASN A 88 -24.75 -7.93 9.37
CA ASN A 88 -24.05 -7.55 10.59
C ASN A 88 -24.65 -8.33 11.77
N ASP A 89 -23.84 -9.19 12.38
CA ASP A 89 -24.20 -10.03 13.51
C ASP A 89 -23.51 -9.59 14.82
N ASP A 90 -22.99 -8.35 14.86
CA ASP A 90 -22.19 -7.76 15.94
C ASP A 90 -20.96 -8.59 16.36
N SER A 91 -20.55 -9.53 15.51
CA SER A 91 -19.36 -10.33 15.77
C SER A 91 -18.10 -9.50 15.76
N GLU A 92 -17.10 -9.97 16.51
CA GLU A 92 -15.80 -9.30 16.62
C GLU A 92 -15.14 -9.05 15.25
N ILE A 93 -15.27 -10.01 14.33
CA ILE A 93 -14.71 -9.87 13.00
C ILE A 93 -15.44 -8.81 12.16
N TRP A 94 -16.73 -8.59 12.39
CA TRP A 94 -17.47 -7.51 11.73
C TRP A 94 -16.97 -6.16 12.22
N LYS A 95 -16.90 -5.95 13.54
CA LYS A 95 -16.39 -4.71 14.16
C LYS A 95 -14.97 -4.42 13.71
N ASN A 96 -14.08 -5.41 13.80
CA ASN A 96 -12.71 -5.29 13.31
C ASN A 96 -12.62 -4.97 11.80
N SER A 97 -13.58 -5.42 10.99
CA SER A 97 -13.63 -5.07 9.56
C SER A 97 -13.94 -3.60 9.35
N ILE A 98 -14.87 -3.04 10.11
CA ILE A 98 -15.22 -1.62 10.10
C ILE A 98 -14.03 -0.79 10.57
N ASP A 99 -13.47 -1.10 11.74
CA ASP A 99 -12.30 -0.41 12.31
C ASP A 99 -11.10 -0.44 11.34
N THR A 100 -10.89 -1.59 10.67
CA THR A 100 -9.84 -1.73 9.65
C THR A 100 -10.08 -0.78 8.48
N ILE A 101 -11.30 -0.71 7.96
CA ILE A 101 -11.64 0.17 6.84
C ILE A 101 -11.47 1.63 7.23
N GLU A 102 -12.00 2.06 8.37
CA GLU A 102 -11.87 3.44 8.86
C GLU A 102 -10.40 3.84 8.98
N LYS A 103 -9.59 3.03 9.67
CA LYS A 103 -8.15 3.26 9.81
C LYS A 103 -7.46 3.38 8.45
N TYR A 104 -7.77 2.50 7.50
CA TYR A 104 -7.11 2.49 6.19
C TYR A 104 -7.56 3.67 5.31
N PHE A 105 -8.83 4.10 5.39
CA PHE A 105 -9.29 5.32 4.73
C PHE A 105 -8.56 6.55 5.27
N GLU A 106 -8.47 6.70 6.59
CA GLU A 106 -7.75 7.80 7.22
C GLU A 106 -6.28 7.81 6.77
N THR A 107 -5.62 6.65 6.78
CA THR A 107 -4.18 6.57 6.50
C THR A 107 -3.82 6.72 5.01
N TYR A 108 -4.65 6.24 4.09
CA TYR A 108 -4.26 6.06 2.68
C TYR A 108 -5.14 6.80 1.67
N VAL A 109 -6.32 7.27 2.08
CA VAL A 109 -7.29 7.91 1.17
C VAL A 109 -7.49 9.37 1.54
N ASN A 110 -7.61 9.70 2.82
CA ASN A 110 -7.84 11.08 3.27
C ASN A 110 -6.54 11.93 3.31
N ASP A 111 -5.38 11.28 3.44
CA ASP A 111 -4.06 11.93 3.44
C ASP A 111 -3.47 12.13 2.02
N GLN A 112 -4.24 11.88 0.96
CA GLN A 112 -3.89 12.15 -0.44
C GLN A 112 -4.51 13.47 -0.91
#